data_AF-A0A315VV29-F1
#
_entry.id   AF-A0A315VV29-F1
#
_cell.length_a   1.000
_cell.length_b   1.000
_cell.length_c   1.000
_cell.angle_alpha   90.00
_cell.angle_beta   90.00
_cell.angle_gamma   90.00
#
_symmetry.space_group_name_H-M   'P 1'
#
loop_
_entity.id
_entity.type
_entity.pdbx_description
1 polymer ?
#
loop_
_entity_poly.entity_id
_entity_poly.type
_entity_poly.pdbx_seq_one_letter_code
_entity_poly.pdbx_strand_id
1 'polypeptide(L)'
;EENLLPQKLFEVDFPTVVARKIHHIKTKPPLSKPIIDVHSTDSLLLESHVLDSDRFCIIGADLRDVPGLDEKLRRFHLDPELPTLLLSECVLVYMTPAQSSSLVHWAAQTFHTAMFINYEQVNMSDRFGQVMIENLQRRRCALAGVELCLSLDSQKERFLRAGWDQASALDMMAVYSGLPQDDVAR
;
A
#
# COMPACT_ATOMS: atom_id res chain seq x y z
N GLU A 1 26.61 -9.67 -6.36
CA GLU A 1 25.25 -9.56 -5.82
C GLU A 1 24.57 -8.45 -6.61
N GLU A 2 23.58 -8.80 -7.43
CA GLU A 2 22.77 -7.78 -8.11
C GLU A 2 22.03 -6.97 -7.04
N ASN A 3 22.02 -5.65 -7.18
CA ASN A 3 21.41 -4.75 -6.21
C ASN A 3 19.88 -4.88 -6.30
N LEU A 4 19.30 -5.84 -5.57
CA LEU A 4 17.86 -6.19 -5.57
C LEU A 4 16.96 -5.13 -4.91
N LEU A 5 17.52 -4.01 -4.46
CA LEU A 5 16.76 -2.96 -3.79
C LEU A 5 16.07 -2.03 -4.80
N PRO A 6 14.85 -1.56 -4.51
CA PRO A 6 14.18 -0.58 -5.35
C PRO A 6 15.03 0.70 -5.46
N GLN A 7 14.94 1.38 -6.61
CA GLN A 7 15.63 2.65 -6.82
C GLN A 7 15.17 3.69 -5.79
N LYS A 8 13.86 3.78 -5.54
CA LYS A 8 13.28 4.65 -4.50
C LYS A 8 12.05 3.98 -3.90
N LEU A 9 11.93 4.04 -2.57
CA LEU A 9 10.76 3.56 -1.84
C LEU A 9 9.83 4.74 -1.55
N PHE A 10 8.55 4.60 -1.92
CA PHE A 10 7.50 5.56 -1.61
C PHE A 10 6.53 4.97 -0.59
N GLU A 11 6.24 5.73 0.46
CA GLU A 11 5.18 5.44 1.42
C GLU A 11 4.13 6.55 1.38
N VAL A 12 2.85 6.16 1.43
CA VAL A 12 1.73 7.08 1.41
C VAL A 12 0.75 6.71 2.51
N ASP A 13 0.39 7.70 3.31
CA ASP A 13 -0.65 7.55 4.34
C ASP A 13 -1.30 8.93 4.57
N PHE A 14 -2.35 8.99 5.38
CA PHE A 14 -2.96 10.25 5.77
C PHE A 14 -1.93 11.18 6.42
N PRO A 15 -2.04 12.51 6.21
CA PRO A 15 -1.08 13.50 6.73
C PRO A 15 -0.81 13.39 8.24
N THR A 16 -1.80 12.98 9.02
CA THR A 16 -1.68 12.79 10.47
C THR A 16 -0.81 11.58 10.84
N VAL A 17 -0.91 10.47 10.10
CA VAL A 17 -0.09 9.26 10.29
C VAL A 17 1.34 9.54 9.86
N VAL A 18 1.51 10.18 8.68
CA VAL A 18 2.81 10.58 8.16
C VAL A 18 3.53 11.52 9.12
N ALA A 19 2.84 12.53 9.66
CA ALA A 19 3.45 13.45 10.64
C ALA A 19 4.00 12.73 11.88
N ARG A 20 3.27 11.74 12.40
CA ARG A 20 3.73 10.91 13.52
C ARG A 20 4.91 10.04 13.15
N LYS A 21 4.89 9.41 11.96
CA LYS A 21 5.97 8.55 11.48
C LYS A 21 7.25 9.35 11.25
N ILE A 22 7.14 10.49 10.58
CA ILE A 22 8.22 11.46 10.39
C ILE A 22 8.79 11.91 11.75
N HIS A 23 7.95 12.29 12.72
CA HIS A 23 8.43 12.67 14.06
C HIS A 23 9.27 11.56 14.71
N HIS A 24 8.85 10.30 14.60
CA HIS A 24 9.63 9.17 15.12
C HIS A 24 10.92 8.93 14.37
N ILE A 25 10.93 9.08 13.04
CA ILE A 25 12.16 8.99 12.23
C ILE A 25 13.14 10.08 12.67
N LYS A 26 12.69 11.33 12.79
CA LYS A 26 13.52 12.48 13.20
C LYS A 26 14.14 12.30 14.59
N THR A 27 13.36 11.80 15.55
CA THR A 27 13.77 11.74 16.96
C THR A 27 14.60 10.51 17.32
N LYS A 28 14.70 9.52 16.43
CA LYS A 28 15.40 8.26 16.69
C LYS A 28 16.53 8.04 15.68
N PRO A 29 17.80 8.24 16.08
CA PRO A 29 18.95 8.06 15.19
C PRO A 29 19.00 6.71 14.44
N PRO A 30 18.60 5.56 15.03
CA PRO A 30 18.55 4.30 14.29
C PRO A 30 17.62 4.30 13.06
N LEU A 31 16.65 5.22 12.99
CA LEU A 31 15.72 5.34 11.86
C LEU A 31 16.17 6.42 10.87
N SER A 32 16.66 7.57 11.34
CA SER A 32 17.08 8.65 10.46
C SER A 32 18.45 8.42 9.83
N LYS A 33 19.39 7.80 10.55
CA LYS A 33 20.76 7.61 10.07
C LYS A 33 20.85 6.82 8.76
N PRO A 34 20.16 5.67 8.59
CA PRO A 34 20.19 4.95 7.31
C PRO A 34 19.64 5.75 6.12
N ILE A 35 18.73 6.70 6.36
CA ILE A 35 18.16 7.58 5.32
C ILE A 35 19.16 8.69 4.97
N ILE A 36 19.82 9.27 5.97
CA ILE A 36 20.83 10.32 5.80
C ILE A 36 22.07 9.77 5.09
N ASP A 37 22.57 8.61 5.53
CA ASP A 37 23.82 8.02 5.04
C ASP A 37 23.78 7.68 3.53
N VAL A 38 22.58 7.50 2.95
CA VAL A 38 22.38 7.18 1.53
C VAL A 38 21.89 8.37 0.69
N HIS A 39 21.70 9.54 1.30
CA HIS A 39 21.25 10.74 0.62
C HIS A 39 22.45 11.58 0.16
N SER A 40 22.45 11.98 -1.10
CA SER A 40 23.57 12.66 -1.75
C SER A 40 23.64 14.17 -1.46
N THR A 41 22.56 14.79 -0.98
CA THR A 41 22.53 16.24 -0.70
C THR A 41 22.57 16.56 0.79
N ASP A 42 23.11 17.73 1.12
CA ASP A 42 23.28 18.17 2.52
C ASP A 42 21.95 18.43 3.25
N SER A 43 20.83 18.57 2.54
CA SER A 43 19.54 18.92 3.14
C SER A 43 18.40 17.98 2.71
N LEU A 44 18.08 17.02 3.59
CA LEU A 44 16.84 16.25 3.49
C LEU A 44 15.63 17.19 3.59
N LEU A 45 14.69 17.08 2.64
CA LEU A 45 13.41 17.75 2.78
C LEU A 45 12.63 17.05 3.90
N LEU A 46 12.30 17.82 4.94
CA LEU A 46 11.86 17.25 6.21
C LEU A 46 10.76 18.11 6.83
N GLU A 47 9.59 18.12 6.20
CA GLU A 47 8.41 18.87 6.63
C GLU A 47 7.52 18.05 7.57
N SER A 48 6.38 18.61 7.99
CA SER A 48 5.42 17.91 8.86
C SER A 48 4.69 16.76 8.16
N HIS A 49 4.50 16.83 6.84
CA HIS A 49 3.70 15.85 6.08
C HIS A 49 4.46 15.24 4.91
N VAL A 50 5.75 15.57 4.76
CA VAL A 50 6.62 15.02 3.72
C VAL A 50 8.02 14.85 4.29
N LEU A 51 8.60 13.69 4.03
CA LEU A 51 10.04 13.48 4.13
C LEU A 51 10.50 12.91 2.79
N ASP A 52 11.46 13.55 2.15
CA ASP A 52 11.99 13.13 0.85
C ASP A 52 13.52 13.02 0.90
N SER A 53 14.02 11.90 0.40
CA SER A 53 15.43 11.59 0.18
C SER A 53 15.61 10.86 -1.16
N ASP A 54 16.85 10.56 -1.52
CA ASP A 54 17.17 9.91 -2.80
C ASP A 54 16.55 8.51 -2.91
N ARG A 55 16.46 7.79 -1.78
CA ARG A 55 16.05 6.38 -1.74
C ARG A 55 14.73 6.16 -1.00
N PHE A 56 14.22 7.15 -0.29
CA PHE A 56 13.01 7.04 0.53
C PHE A 56 12.19 8.32 0.50
N CYS A 57 10.89 8.20 0.26
CA CYS A 57 9.94 9.29 0.34
C CYS A 57 8.70 8.83 1.09
N ILE A 58 8.23 9.63 2.05
CA ILE A 58 6.94 9.44 2.70
C ILE A 58 6.09 10.69 2.55
N ILE A 59 4.86 10.52 2.05
CA ILE A 59 3.97 11.62 1.65
C ILE A 59 2.63 11.49 2.35
N GLY A 60 2.21 12.59 3.00
CA GLY A 60 0.86 12.77 3.53
C GLY A 60 -0.13 13.04 2.39
N ALA A 61 -0.94 12.05 2.04
CA ALA A 61 -1.97 12.18 1.01
C ALA A 61 -3.20 11.32 1.36
N ASP A 62 -4.34 11.73 0.80
CA ASP A 62 -5.56 10.94 0.85
C ASP A 62 -5.65 10.09 -0.43
N LEU A 63 -5.58 8.76 -0.29
CA LEU A 63 -5.63 7.85 -1.44
C LEU A 63 -6.94 7.93 -2.23
N ARG A 64 -7.99 8.54 -1.67
CA ARG A 64 -9.27 8.77 -2.36
C ARG A 64 -9.20 9.92 -3.35
N ASP A 65 -8.24 10.83 -3.18
CA ASP A 65 -7.95 11.94 -4.10
C ASP A 65 -6.79 11.54 -5.03
N VAL A 66 -7.11 10.69 -6.01
CA VAL A 66 -6.13 10.14 -6.95
C VAL A 66 -5.38 11.23 -7.74
N PRO A 67 -6.02 12.31 -8.26
CA PRO A 67 -5.28 13.39 -8.91
C PRO A 67 -4.27 14.08 -7.98
N GLY A 68 -4.68 14.38 -6.74
CA GLY A 68 -3.77 15.00 -5.75
C GLY A 68 -2.64 14.06 -5.30
N LEU A 69 -2.89 12.74 -5.29
CA LEU A 69 -1.88 11.72 -5.05
C LEU A 69 -0.83 11.69 -6.18
N ASP A 70 -1.28 11.61 -7.43
CA ASP A 70 -0.40 11.57 -8.61
C ASP A 70 0.49 12.82 -8.70
N GLU A 71 -0.10 14.01 -8.51
CA GLU A 71 0.64 15.28 -8.50
C GLU A 71 1.77 15.26 -7.47
N LYS A 72 1.47 14.83 -6.23
CA LYS A 72 2.47 14.76 -5.16
C LYS A 72 3.55 13.73 -5.45
N LEU A 73 3.19 12.54 -5.92
CA LEU A 73 4.18 11.50 -6.24
C LEU A 73 5.13 11.96 -7.35
N ARG A 74 4.61 12.56 -8.42
CA ARG A 74 5.42 13.13 -9.51
C ARG A 74 6.31 14.28 -9.03
N ARG A 75 5.80 15.14 -8.15
CA ARG A 75 6.59 16.20 -7.52
C ARG A 75 7.82 15.67 -6.77
N PHE A 76 7.74 14.48 -6.19
CA PHE A 76 8.84 13.80 -5.50
C PHE A 76 9.54 12.74 -6.36
N HIS A 77 9.50 12.94 -7.68
CA HIS A 77 10.27 12.18 -8.65
C HIS A 77 9.88 10.69 -8.73
N LEU A 78 8.60 10.36 -8.58
CA LEU A 78 8.09 9.08 -9.06
C LEU A 78 8.26 9.02 -10.59
N ASP A 79 9.00 8.02 -11.06
CA ASP A 79 9.23 7.77 -12.49
C ASP A 79 8.35 6.61 -12.98
N PRO A 80 7.33 6.87 -13.82
CA PRO A 80 6.43 5.83 -14.29
C PRO A 80 7.05 4.87 -15.33
N GLU A 81 8.22 5.20 -15.88
CA GLU A 81 8.94 4.35 -16.83
C GLU A 81 9.67 3.18 -16.13
N LEU A 82 9.86 3.26 -14.82
CA LEU A 82 10.48 2.21 -14.03
C LEU A 82 9.47 1.12 -13.65
N PRO A 83 9.88 -0.17 -13.66
CA PRO A 83 9.08 -1.24 -13.08
C PRO A 83 8.71 -0.95 -11.63
N THR A 84 7.41 -0.87 -11.33
CA THR A 84 6.93 -0.42 -10.03
C THR A 84 6.10 -1.49 -9.33
N LEU A 85 6.48 -1.82 -8.09
CA LEU A 85 5.68 -2.64 -7.19
C LEU A 85 4.85 -1.73 -6.27
N LEU A 86 3.53 -1.87 -6.33
CA LEU A 86 2.60 -1.25 -5.40
C LEU A 86 2.16 -2.26 -4.35
N LEU A 87 2.15 -1.84 -3.08
CA LEU A 87 1.72 -2.66 -1.95
C LEU A 87 0.57 -1.97 -1.22
N SER A 88 -0.57 -2.65 -1.14
CA SER A 88 -1.69 -2.31 -0.25
C SER A 88 -1.86 -3.43 0.78
N GLU A 89 -1.49 -3.15 2.03
CA GLU A 89 -1.65 -4.08 3.13
C GLU A 89 -2.77 -3.60 4.07
N CYS A 90 -3.92 -4.25 3.97
CA CYS A 90 -5.16 -3.90 4.67
C CYS A 90 -5.58 -2.44 4.45
N VAL A 91 -5.54 -1.95 3.21
CA VAL A 91 -5.87 -0.53 2.90
C VAL A 91 -7.17 -0.39 2.12
N LEU A 92 -7.31 -1.04 0.95
CA LEU A 92 -8.38 -0.72 0.01
C LEU A 92 -9.79 -0.96 0.59
N VAL A 93 -9.94 -1.95 1.48
CA VAL A 93 -11.20 -2.26 2.20
C VAL A 93 -11.79 -1.08 2.99
N TYR A 94 -10.99 -0.08 3.37
CA TYR A 94 -11.45 1.11 4.10
C TYR A 94 -12.00 2.21 3.18
N MET A 95 -11.79 2.08 1.87
CA MET A 95 -12.30 3.01 0.85
C MET A 95 -13.56 2.44 0.23
N THR A 96 -14.40 3.29 -0.35
CA THR A 96 -15.55 2.77 -1.10
C THR A 96 -15.08 1.96 -2.32
N PRO A 97 -15.92 1.06 -2.84
CA PRO A 97 -15.61 0.30 -4.05
C PRO A 97 -15.20 1.18 -5.22
N ALA A 98 -15.89 2.31 -5.43
CA ALA A 98 -15.55 3.28 -6.46
C ALA A 98 -14.17 3.92 -6.22
N GLN A 99 -13.90 4.39 -5.00
CA GLN A 99 -12.62 5.06 -4.67
C GLN A 99 -11.43 4.12 -4.83
N SER A 100 -11.53 2.91 -4.31
CA SER A 100 -10.45 1.93 -4.42
C SER A 100 -10.26 1.42 -5.84
N SER A 101 -11.34 1.24 -6.62
CA SER A 101 -11.23 0.88 -8.04
C SER A 101 -10.55 2.00 -8.84
N SER A 102 -10.84 3.27 -8.56
CA SER A 102 -10.15 4.40 -9.19
C SER A 102 -8.65 4.40 -8.90
N LEU A 103 -8.24 4.09 -7.67
CA LEU A 103 -6.82 3.99 -7.30
C LEU A 103 -6.12 2.83 -8.03
N VAL A 104 -6.74 1.65 -8.04
CA VAL A 104 -6.19 0.47 -8.74
C VAL A 104 -6.12 0.69 -10.24
N HIS A 105 -7.10 1.38 -10.82
CA HIS A 105 -7.11 1.76 -12.23
C HIS A 105 -6.03 2.78 -12.55
N TRP A 106 -5.88 3.83 -11.73
CA TRP A 106 -4.79 4.80 -11.90
C TRP A 106 -3.42 4.13 -11.91
N ALA A 107 -3.17 3.18 -11.00
CA ALA A 107 -1.92 2.44 -10.99
C ALA A 107 -1.70 1.67 -12.30
N ALA A 108 -2.71 0.98 -12.81
CA ALA A 108 -2.63 0.27 -14.09
C ALA A 108 -2.37 1.18 -15.29
N GLN A 109 -2.90 2.42 -15.28
CA GLN A 109 -2.70 3.39 -16.36
C GLN A 109 -1.40 4.18 -16.25
N THR A 110 -0.82 4.27 -15.05
CA THR A 110 0.34 5.13 -14.79
C THR A 110 1.65 4.48 -15.18
N PHE A 111 1.81 3.19 -14.86
CA PHE A 111 3.08 2.48 -15.00
C PHE A 111 3.07 1.56 -16.20
N HIS A 112 4.11 1.61 -17.03
CA HIS A 112 4.24 0.70 -18.18
C HIS A 112 4.45 -0.76 -17.74
N THR A 113 5.19 -0.97 -16.65
CA THR A 113 5.41 -2.27 -16.03
C THR A 113 5.16 -2.16 -14.54
N ALA A 114 4.17 -2.89 -14.03
CA ALA A 114 3.83 -2.85 -12.61
C ALA A 114 3.37 -4.19 -12.07
N MET A 115 3.50 -4.32 -10.75
CA MET A 115 2.88 -5.38 -9.95
C MET A 115 2.12 -4.73 -8.80
N PHE A 116 0.95 -5.25 -8.46
CA PHE A 116 0.18 -4.81 -7.30
C PHE A 116 -0.03 -5.98 -6.35
N ILE A 117 0.43 -5.83 -5.12
CA ILE A 117 0.14 -6.77 -4.04
C ILE A 117 -0.95 -6.17 -3.16
N ASN A 118 -2.05 -6.88 -3.03
CA ASN A 118 -3.15 -6.52 -2.14
C ASN A 118 -3.35 -7.62 -1.10
N TYR A 119 -3.28 -7.25 0.17
CA TYR A 119 -3.66 -8.10 1.29
C TYR A 119 -4.84 -7.46 2.01
N GLU A 120 -5.99 -8.13 2.05
CA GLU A 120 -7.16 -7.69 2.82
C GLU A 120 -8.11 -8.87 3.06
N GLN A 121 -9.29 -8.60 3.60
CA GLN A 121 -10.29 -9.63 3.86
C GLN A 121 -10.81 -10.29 2.58
N VAL A 122 -11.26 -11.54 2.72
CA VAL A 122 -11.94 -12.32 1.68
C VAL A 122 -12.99 -13.23 2.33
N ASN A 123 -13.95 -13.73 1.56
CA ASN A 123 -15.04 -14.59 2.04
C ASN A 123 -15.92 -13.92 3.11
N MET A 124 -16.14 -12.61 2.99
CA MET A 124 -16.82 -11.79 4.01
C MET A 124 -18.35 -11.98 4.07
N SER A 125 -18.93 -12.87 3.27
CA SER A 125 -20.36 -13.13 3.20
C SER A 125 -20.86 -14.15 4.25
N ASP A 126 -19.96 -14.88 4.89
CA ASP A 126 -20.30 -15.90 5.88
C ASP A 126 -20.59 -15.31 7.27
N ARG A 127 -20.95 -16.19 8.22
CA ARG A 127 -21.25 -15.77 9.60
C ARG A 127 -20.03 -15.16 10.30
N PHE A 128 -18.82 -15.62 9.99
CA PHE A 128 -17.60 -15.07 10.58
C PHE A 128 -17.35 -13.65 10.06
N GLY A 129 -17.49 -13.44 8.76
CA GLY A 129 -17.42 -12.13 8.10
C GLY A 129 -18.44 -11.14 8.67
N GLN A 130 -19.69 -11.55 8.87
CA GLN A 130 -20.72 -10.71 9.50
C GLN A 130 -20.33 -10.28 10.93
N VAL A 131 -19.87 -11.23 11.76
CA VAL A 131 -19.38 -10.93 13.11
C VAL A 131 -18.18 -9.98 13.08
N MET A 132 -17.27 -10.16 12.13
CA MET A 132 -16.12 -9.27 11.94
C MET A 132 -16.55 -7.84 11.60
N ILE A 133 -17.47 -7.67 10.65
CA ILE A 133 -18.02 -6.37 10.25
C ILE A 133 -18.65 -5.67 11.45
N GLU A 134 -19.54 -6.35 12.18
CA GLU A 134 -20.19 -5.79 13.37
C GLU A 134 -19.18 -5.34 14.43
N ASN A 135 -18.17 -6.16 14.69
CA ASN A 135 -17.13 -5.87 15.69
C ASN A 135 -16.31 -4.62 15.33
N LEU A 136 -15.94 -4.46 14.06
CA LEU A 136 -15.18 -3.29 13.60
C LEU A 136 -16.06 -2.03 13.59
N GLN A 137 -17.32 -2.14 13.17
CA GLN A 137 -18.28 -1.04 13.21
C GLN A 137 -18.49 -0.51 14.64
N ARG A 138 -18.57 -1.37 15.66
CA ARG A 138 -18.64 -0.96 17.07
C ARG A 138 -17.43 -0.13 17.52
N ARG A 139 -16.27 -0.32 16.88
CA ARG A 139 -15.03 0.45 17.12
C ARG A 139 -14.92 1.70 16.23
N ARG A 140 -16.00 2.07 15.53
CA ARG A 140 -16.04 3.17 14.55
C ARG A 140 -15.06 2.98 13.38
N CYS A 141 -14.80 1.73 13.03
CA CYS A 141 -13.96 1.34 11.90
C CYS A 141 -14.85 0.64 10.86
N ALA A 142 -15.39 1.41 9.91
CA ALA A 142 -16.23 0.85 8.86
C ALA A 142 -15.37 0.30 7.72
N LEU A 143 -15.71 -0.91 7.27
CA LEU A 143 -15.14 -1.52 6.06
C LEU A 143 -15.96 -1.07 4.84
N ALA A 144 -15.69 0.14 4.35
CA ALA A 144 -16.48 0.76 3.28
C ALA A 144 -16.44 -0.04 1.95
N GLY A 145 -15.40 -0.83 1.72
CA GLY A 145 -15.19 -1.65 0.52
C GLY A 145 -15.49 -3.13 0.71
N VAL A 146 -16.15 -3.53 1.81
CA VAL A 146 -16.35 -4.95 2.15
C VAL A 146 -17.13 -5.74 1.09
N GLU A 147 -17.96 -5.07 0.30
CA GLU A 147 -18.71 -5.71 -0.80
C GLU A 147 -17.81 -6.24 -1.93
N LEU A 148 -16.54 -5.80 -2.00
CA LEU A 148 -15.55 -6.37 -2.95
C LEU A 148 -14.83 -7.60 -2.38
N CYS A 149 -14.98 -7.87 -1.07
CA CYS A 149 -14.30 -8.94 -0.34
C CYS A 149 -15.11 -10.24 -0.27
N LEU A 150 -15.89 -10.54 -1.31
CA LEU A 150 -16.82 -11.69 -1.33
C LEU A 150 -16.12 -13.03 -1.52
N SER A 151 -15.11 -13.08 -2.39
CA SER A 151 -14.35 -14.30 -2.70
C SER A 151 -13.00 -13.95 -3.32
N LEU A 152 -12.13 -14.95 -3.48
CA LEU A 152 -10.87 -14.77 -4.23
C LEU A 152 -11.13 -14.37 -5.69
N ASP A 153 -12.24 -14.84 -6.28
CA ASP A 153 -12.63 -14.46 -7.64
C ASP A 153 -13.08 -13.00 -7.72
N SER A 154 -13.83 -12.50 -6.74
CA SER A 154 -14.21 -11.08 -6.71
C SER A 154 -12.99 -10.17 -6.57
N GLN A 155 -11.99 -10.59 -5.79
CA GLN A 155 -10.73 -9.87 -5.67
C GLN A 155 -9.95 -9.86 -6.99
N LYS A 156 -9.80 -11.01 -7.68
CA LYS A 156 -9.13 -11.05 -9.00
C LYS A 156 -9.85 -10.18 -10.03
N GLU A 157 -11.17 -10.31 -10.12
CA GLU A 157 -11.99 -9.59 -11.09
C GLU A 157 -11.90 -8.07 -10.92
N ARG A 158 -11.80 -7.58 -9.69
CA ARG A 158 -11.59 -6.15 -9.38
C ARG A 158 -10.33 -5.61 -10.05
N PHE A 159 -9.22 -6.36 -10.04
CA PHE A 159 -7.97 -5.93 -10.67
C PHE A 159 -8.05 -6.05 -12.20
N LEU A 160 -8.57 -7.16 -12.72
CA LEU A 160 -8.72 -7.35 -14.16
C LEU A 160 -9.59 -6.24 -14.80
N ARG A 161 -10.73 -5.91 -14.17
CA ARG A 161 -11.61 -4.81 -14.62
C ARG A 161 -10.97 -3.43 -14.53
N ALA A 162 -10.03 -3.24 -13.60
CA ALA A 162 -9.30 -1.99 -13.44
C ALA A 162 -8.17 -1.81 -14.47
N GLY A 163 -7.92 -2.80 -15.34
CA GLY A 163 -6.94 -2.72 -16.43
C GLY A 163 -5.65 -3.48 -16.16
N TRP A 164 -5.63 -4.41 -15.20
CA TRP A 164 -4.49 -5.31 -14.99
C TRP A 164 -4.59 -6.54 -15.89
N ASP A 165 -3.48 -6.96 -16.50
CA ASP A 165 -3.47 -8.08 -17.45
C ASP A 165 -3.68 -9.44 -16.79
N GLN A 166 -3.20 -9.61 -15.56
CA GLN A 166 -3.25 -10.88 -14.82
C GLN A 166 -3.56 -10.63 -13.35
N ALA A 167 -4.29 -11.56 -12.74
CA ALA A 167 -4.59 -11.54 -11.31
C ALA A 167 -4.56 -12.94 -10.72
N SER A 168 -3.81 -13.11 -9.64
CA SER A 168 -3.75 -14.34 -8.83
C SER A 168 -4.08 -14.01 -7.39
N ALA A 169 -4.77 -14.92 -6.70
CA ALA A 169 -5.16 -14.73 -5.31
C ALA A 169 -5.14 -16.07 -4.56
N LEU A 170 -4.68 -16.03 -3.32
CA LEU A 170 -4.72 -17.13 -2.36
C LEU A 170 -5.34 -16.60 -1.08
N ASP A 171 -6.11 -17.43 -0.38
CA ASP A 171 -6.46 -17.13 1.00
C ASP A 171 -5.26 -17.41 1.92
N MET A 172 -5.29 -16.84 3.12
CA MET A 172 -4.16 -16.97 4.05
C MET A 172 -3.97 -18.38 4.59
N MET A 173 -4.98 -19.26 4.51
CA MET A 173 -4.82 -20.65 4.90
C MET A 173 -4.03 -21.42 3.84
N ALA A 174 -4.28 -21.16 2.55
CA ALA A 174 -3.47 -21.66 1.45
C ALA A 174 -2.03 -21.14 1.53
N VAL A 175 -1.82 -19.85 1.82
CA VAL A 175 -0.48 -19.28 2.04
C VAL A 175 0.23 -19.99 3.20
N TYR A 176 -0.43 -20.12 4.35
CA TYR A 176 0.13 -20.80 5.52
C TYR A 176 0.49 -22.25 5.23
N SER A 177 -0.37 -22.96 4.50
CA SER A 177 -0.13 -24.37 4.12
C SER A 177 1.03 -24.54 3.15
N GLY A 178 1.41 -23.48 2.43
CA GLY A 178 2.56 -23.45 1.52
C GLY A 178 3.89 -23.08 2.16
N LEU A 179 3.91 -22.75 3.46
CA LEU A 179 5.15 -22.39 4.15
C LEU A 179 6.11 -23.59 4.29
N PRO A 180 7.44 -23.36 4.28
CA PRO A 180 8.42 -24.39 4.63
C PRO A 180 8.13 -24.98 6.02
N GLN A 181 8.25 -26.31 6.16
CA GLN A 181 7.90 -26.99 7.42
C GLN A 181 8.75 -26.53 8.61
N ASP A 182 10.02 -26.17 8.36
CA ASP A 182 10.89 -25.63 9.39
C ASP A 182 10.41 -24.26 9.91
N ASP A 183 9.80 -23.43 9.05
CA ASP A 183 9.22 -22.14 9.46
C ASP A 183 7.92 -22.34 10.25
N VAL A 184 7.13 -23.36 9.91
CA VAL A 184 5.88 -23.71 10.63
C VAL A 184 6.17 -24.23 12.04
N ALA A 185 7.30 -24.93 12.22
CA ALA A 185 7.67 -25.54 13.50
C ALA A 185 8.36 -24.58 14.50
N ARG A 186 8.82 -23.39 14.04
CA ARG A 186 9.58 -22.41 14.82
C ARG A 186 8.70 -21.50 15.69
#